data_AF-A0A9N9JDF4-F1
#
_entry.id   AF-A0A9N9JDF4-F1
#
_cell.length_a   1.000
_cell.length_b   1.000
_cell.length_c   1.000
_cell.angle_alpha   90.00
_cell.angle_beta   90.00
_cell.angle_gamma   90.00
#
_symmetry.space_group_name_H-M   'P 1'
#
loop_
_entity.id
_entity.type
_entity.pdbx_description
1 polymer ?
#
loop_
_entity_poly.entity_id
_entity_poly.type
_entity_poly.pdbx_seq_one_letter_code
_entity_poly.pdbx_strand_id
1 'polypeptide(L)'
;MSSIVQSHMVDILSQLINESHETLPQEVIEIILAQFLKKRKEENPAAYKLAGEICNVSTEKLQRYICQYFTDVIVAAGKAGAPAEELNDFKIAHDLIKELNRTAPGLLLNVIPQLEEELKLDDLNLRMLATQVLGEMFSEKNSTLASRYDNVWKMWLLRRNDKIADVRCAWTEYCLPLYSNHHELAKQINEAIISK
;
A
#
# COMPACT_ATOMS: atom_id res chain seq x y z
N MET A 1 3.34 17.36 -21.61
CA MET A 1 2.64 18.44 -20.90
C MET A 1 3.68 19.44 -20.39
N SER A 2 3.45 20.75 -20.52
CA SER A 2 4.36 21.76 -19.95
C SER A 2 4.27 21.70 -18.41
N SER A 3 5.38 21.89 -17.71
CA SER A 3 5.42 21.92 -16.24
C SER A 3 4.49 22.99 -15.64
N ILE A 4 4.32 24.11 -16.34
CA ILE A 4 3.44 25.21 -15.95
C ILE A 4 1.97 24.76 -15.99
N VAL A 5 1.57 24.08 -17.08
CA VAL A 5 0.20 23.56 -17.22
C VAL A 5 -0.07 22.51 -16.14
N GLN A 6 0.89 21.63 -15.88
CA GLN A 6 0.75 20.62 -14.82
C GLN A 6 0.54 21.28 -13.45
N SER A 7 1.36 22.27 -13.09
CA SER A 7 1.23 22.99 -11.82
C SER A 7 -0.16 23.62 -11.66
N HIS A 8 -0.63 24.33 -12.69
CA HIS A 8 -1.97 24.93 -12.64
C HIS A 8 -3.09 23.89 -12.54
N MET A 9 -2.94 22.74 -13.21
CA MET A 9 -3.90 21.65 -13.07
C MET A 9 -3.91 21.07 -11.65
N VAL A 10 -2.74 20.89 -11.01
CA VAL A 10 -2.67 20.47 -9.60
C VAL A 10 -3.36 21.48 -8.70
N ASP A 11 -3.10 22.78 -8.88
CA ASP A 11 -3.69 23.83 -8.05
C ASP A 11 -5.22 23.80 -8.14
N ILE A 12 -5.75 23.80 -9.37
CA ILE A 12 -7.21 23.79 -9.62
C ILE A 12 -7.85 22.52 -9.05
N LEU A 13 -7.30 21.34 -9.35
CA LEU A 13 -7.88 20.07 -8.92
C LEU A 13 -7.80 19.89 -7.40
N SER A 14 -6.68 20.28 -6.78
CA SER A 14 -6.52 20.20 -5.32
C SER A 14 -7.49 21.15 -4.62
N GLN A 15 -7.71 22.36 -5.16
CA GLN A 15 -8.69 23.29 -4.61
C GLN A 15 -10.11 22.72 -4.68
N LEU A 16 -10.51 22.12 -5.82
CA LEU A 16 -11.81 21.46 -5.96
C LEU A 16 -11.99 20.30 -4.98
N ILE A 17 -10.93 19.50 -4.75
CA ILE A 17 -10.95 18.40 -3.80
C ILE A 17 -11.11 18.91 -2.36
N ASN A 18 -10.28 19.87 -1.97
CA ASN A 18 -10.20 20.36 -0.60
C ASN A 18 -11.47 21.11 -0.18
N GLU A 19 -11.98 21.98 -1.07
CA GLU A 19 -13.16 22.83 -0.83
C GLU A 19 -14.51 22.11 -1.06
N SER A 20 -14.50 20.81 -1.37
CA SER A 20 -15.75 20.04 -1.50
C SER A 20 -16.55 20.04 -0.19
N HIS A 21 -17.77 20.60 -0.21
CA HIS A 21 -18.56 20.88 1.00
C HIS A 21 -19.26 19.67 1.62
N GLU A 22 -19.78 18.73 0.81
CA GLU A 22 -20.55 17.58 1.34
C GLU A 22 -19.66 16.33 1.43
N THR A 23 -19.42 15.69 0.30
CA THR A 23 -18.61 14.48 0.17
C THR A 23 -17.93 14.49 -1.20
N LEU A 24 -16.77 13.83 -1.30
CA LEU A 24 -16.19 13.55 -2.60
C LEU A 24 -16.90 12.33 -3.19
N PRO A 25 -17.40 12.40 -4.44
CA PRO A 25 -17.94 11.23 -5.12
C PRO A 25 -16.89 10.10 -5.18
N GLN A 26 -17.33 8.86 -5.00
CA GLN A 26 -16.43 7.70 -4.99
C GLN A 26 -15.69 7.56 -6.33
N GLU A 27 -16.35 7.91 -7.44
CA GLU A 27 -15.78 7.86 -8.78
C GLU A 27 -14.55 8.75 -8.90
N VAL A 28 -14.48 9.87 -8.16
CA VAL A 28 -13.29 10.74 -8.13
C VAL A 28 -12.10 10.00 -7.51
N ILE A 29 -12.34 9.26 -6.44
CA ILE A 29 -11.30 8.45 -5.76
C ILE A 29 -10.82 7.34 -6.70
N GLU A 30 -11.74 6.64 -7.36
CA GLU A 30 -11.42 5.58 -8.32
C GLU A 30 -10.63 6.12 -9.52
N ILE A 31 -10.98 7.29 -10.06
CA ILE A 31 -10.25 7.94 -11.16
C ILE A 31 -8.82 8.28 -10.73
N ILE A 32 -8.63 8.80 -9.52
CA ILE A 32 -7.31 9.13 -8.96
C ILE A 32 -6.49 7.84 -8.79
N LEU A 33 -7.05 6.83 -8.10
CA LEU A 33 -6.36 5.56 -7.83
C LEU A 33 -6.01 4.81 -9.11
N ALA A 34 -6.88 4.86 -10.13
CA ALA A 34 -6.61 4.23 -11.42
C ALA A 34 -5.31 4.74 -12.08
N GLN A 35 -4.88 5.98 -11.81
CA GLN A 35 -3.61 6.50 -12.37
C GLN A 35 -2.38 5.77 -11.84
N PHE A 36 -2.48 5.11 -10.68
CA PHE A 36 -1.39 4.34 -10.07
C PHE A 36 -1.36 2.88 -10.54
N LEU A 37 -2.32 2.44 -11.36
CA LEU A 37 -2.25 1.11 -11.98
C LEU A 37 -1.05 1.06 -12.94
N LYS A 38 -0.27 -0.03 -12.89
CA LYS A 38 0.94 -0.22 -13.71
C LYS A 38 0.74 0.14 -15.18
N LYS A 39 -0.33 -0.39 -15.79
CA LYS A 39 -0.68 -0.11 -17.19
C LYS A 39 -0.92 1.38 -17.45
N ARG A 40 -1.63 2.08 -16.55
CA ARG A 40 -1.91 3.53 -16.69
C ARG A 40 -0.67 4.38 -16.51
N LYS A 41 0.19 4.00 -15.57
CA LYS A 41 1.50 4.63 -15.36
C LYS A 41 2.39 4.54 -16.59
N GLU A 42 2.43 3.38 -17.25
CA GLU A 42 3.19 3.17 -18.48
C GLU A 42 2.57 3.91 -19.68
N GLU A 43 1.25 3.91 -19.82
CA GLU A 43 0.52 4.60 -20.90
C GLU A 43 0.59 6.13 -20.78
N ASN A 44 0.51 6.67 -19.56
CA ASN A 44 0.49 8.11 -19.33
C ASN A 44 1.23 8.50 -18.04
N PRO A 45 2.57 8.61 -18.09
CA PRO A 45 3.38 9.02 -16.95
C PRO A 45 3.06 10.42 -16.42
N ALA A 46 2.52 11.31 -17.27
CA ALA A 46 2.15 12.66 -16.86
C ALA A 46 0.90 12.67 -15.97
N ALA A 47 -0.10 11.83 -16.29
CA ALA A 47 -1.29 11.67 -15.45
C ALA A 47 -0.93 11.02 -14.10
N TYR A 48 -0.06 10.01 -14.10
CA TYR A 48 0.49 9.43 -12.87
C TYR A 48 1.18 10.48 -11.98
N LYS A 49 2.05 11.33 -12.57
CA LYS A 49 2.73 12.38 -11.83
C LYS A 49 1.76 13.43 -11.27
N LEU A 50 0.78 13.86 -12.07
CA LEU A 50 -0.27 14.78 -11.66
C LEU A 50 -1.08 14.21 -10.48
N ALA A 51 -1.51 12.95 -10.56
CA ALA A 51 -2.24 12.27 -9.49
C ALA A 51 -1.40 12.19 -8.21
N GLY A 52 -0.12 11.86 -8.30
CA GLY A 52 0.80 11.86 -7.17
C GLY A 52 0.93 13.23 -6.49
N GLU A 53 1.03 14.31 -7.28
CA GLU A 53 1.10 15.68 -6.73
C GLU A 53 -0.21 16.08 -6.05
N ILE A 54 -1.37 15.80 -6.66
CA ILE A 54 -2.69 16.03 -6.05
C ILE A 54 -2.83 15.24 -4.74
N CYS A 55 -2.46 13.96 -4.74
CA CYS A 55 -2.50 13.11 -3.56
C CYS A 55 -1.68 13.69 -2.40
N ASN A 56 -0.48 14.23 -2.69
CA ASN A 56 0.37 14.84 -1.66
C ASN A 56 -0.21 16.18 -1.16
N VAL A 57 -0.69 17.05 -2.05
CA VAL A 57 -1.26 18.36 -1.67
C VAL A 57 -2.58 18.22 -0.90
N SER A 58 -3.43 17.29 -1.30
CA SER A 58 -4.75 17.06 -0.71
C SER A 58 -4.78 15.89 0.27
N THR A 59 -3.64 15.54 0.89
CA THR A 59 -3.50 14.37 1.78
C THR A 59 -4.58 14.34 2.86
N GLU A 60 -4.76 15.44 3.60
CA GLU A 60 -5.70 15.51 4.73
C GLU A 60 -7.15 15.22 4.31
N LYS A 61 -7.56 15.74 3.14
CA LYS A 61 -8.91 15.52 2.61
C LYS A 61 -9.08 14.10 2.07
N LEU A 62 -8.09 13.60 1.32
CA LEU A 62 -8.17 12.34 0.59
C LEU A 62 -7.97 11.11 1.48
N GLN A 63 -7.17 11.21 2.54
CA GLN A 63 -6.78 10.07 3.39
C GLN A 63 -7.99 9.26 3.87
N ARG A 64 -9.07 9.92 4.32
CA ARG A 64 -10.27 9.22 4.82
C ARG A 64 -11.00 8.43 3.73
N TYR A 65 -11.09 8.98 2.51
CA TYR A 65 -11.79 8.35 1.40
C TYR A 65 -10.99 7.19 0.81
N ILE A 66 -9.67 7.36 0.73
CA ILE A 66 -8.76 6.30 0.30
C ILE A 66 -8.74 5.16 1.32
N CYS A 67 -8.72 5.50 2.61
CA CYS A 67 -8.87 4.50 3.66
C CYS A 67 -10.19 3.73 3.50
N GLN A 68 -11.31 4.43 3.32
CA GLN A 68 -12.61 3.80 3.13
C GLN A 68 -12.63 2.87 1.91
N TYR A 69 -12.13 3.34 0.76
CA TYR A 69 -12.02 2.53 -0.46
C TYR A 69 -11.28 1.21 -0.20
N PHE A 70 -10.10 1.26 0.43
CA PHE A 70 -9.35 0.05 0.72
C PHE A 70 -10.04 -0.85 1.74
N THR A 71 -10.62 -0.27 2.79
CA THR A 71 -11.41 -1.05 3.77
C THR A 71 -12.53 -1.82 3.09
N ASP A 72 -13.28 -1.19 2.18
CA ASP A 72 -14.40 -1.84 1.50
C ASP A 72 -13.95 -3.00 0.61
N VAL A 73 -12.86 -2.82 -0.14
CA VAL A 73 -12.28 -3.89 -0.98
C VAL A 73 -11.75 -5.04 -0.14
N ILE A 74 -11.03 -4.74 0.96
CA ILE A 74 -10.47 -5.76 1.88
C ILE A 74 -11.60 -6.55 2.54
N VAL A 75 -12.65 -5.88 3.01
CA VAL A 75 -13.81 -6.52 3.66
C VAL A 75 -14.61 -7.38 2.67
N ALA A 76 -14.76 -6.95 1.41
CA ALA A 76 -15.44 -7.74 0.39
C ALA A 76 -14.70 -9.07 0.15
N ALA A 77 -13.40 -8.99 -0.12
CA ALA A 77 -12.57 -10.15 -0.41
C ALA A 77 -12.36 -11.10 0.79
N GLY A 78 -12.46 -10.59 2.02
CA GLY A 78 -12.38 -11.38 3.24
C GLY A 78 -13.60 -12.26 3.54
N LYS A 79 -14.69 -12.15 2.76
CA LYS A 79 -15.89 -12.97 2.94
C LYS A 79 -15.65 -14.39 2.42
N ALA A 80 -16.04 -15.39 3.23
CA ALA A 80 -15.93 -16.79 2.83
C ALA A 80 -16.71 -17.05 1.52
N GLY A 81 -16.01 -17.52 0.49
CA GLY A 81 -16.60 -17.78 -0.82
C GLY A 81 -16.71 -16.56 -1.74
N ALA A 82 -15.89 -15.53 -1.52
CA ALA A 82 -15.82 -14.36 -2.40
C ALA A 82 -15.65 -14.78 -3.88
N PRO A 83 -16.40 -14.17 -4.82
CA PRO A 83 -16.22 -14.37 -6.25
C PRO A 83 -14.79 -14.10 -6.73
N ALA A 84 -14.39 -14.71 -7.84
CA ALA A 84 -13.05 -14.54 -8.41
C ALA A 84 -12.72 -13.07 -8.75
N GLU A 85 -13.74 -12.27 -9.11
CA GLU A 85 -13.61 -10.84 -9.39
C GLU A 85 -13.21 -10.06 -8.11
N GLU A 86 -13.87 -10.31 -6.98
CA GLU A 86 -13.52 -9.66 -5.70
C GLU A 86 -12.11 -10.03 -5.24
N LEU A 87 -11.67 -11.27 -5.48
CA LEU A 87 -10.29 -11.71 -5.20
C LEU A 87 -9.27 -11.04 -6.12
N ASN A 88 -9.65 -10.70 -7.35
CA ASN A 88 -8.80 -9.95 -8.27
C ASN A 88 -8.69 -8.49 -7.85
N ASP A 89 -9.82 -7.86 -7.50
CA ASP A 89 -9.86 -6.48 -7.02
C ASP A 89 -9.04 -6.31 -5.73
N PHE A 90 -9.06 -7.31 -4.86
CA PHE A 90 -8.22 -7.37 -3.66
C PHE A 90 -6.72 -7.32 -3.97
N LYS A 91 -6.26 -8.07 -4.98
CA LYS A 91 -4.85 -8.03 -5.42
C LYS A 91 -4.50 -6.67 -6.03
N ILE A 92 -5.40 -6.12 -6.85
CA ILE A 92 -5.23 -4.79 -7.44
C ILE A 92 -5.12 -3.72 -6.33
N ALA A 93 -5.96 -3.79 -5.30
CA ALA A 93 -5.90 -2.89 -4.16
C ALA A 93 -4.53 -2.94 -3.46
N HIS A 94 -3.98 -4.14 -3.25
CA HIS A 94 -2.65 -4.30 -2.67
C HIS A 94 -1.53 -3.74 -3.56
N ASP A 95 -1.61 -3.91 -4.87
CA ASP A 95 -0.67 -3.30 -5.81
C ASP A 95 -0.77 -1.76 -5.78
N LEU A 96 -1.97 -1.21 -5.66
CA LEU A 96 -2.19 0.23 -5.49
C LEU A 96 -1.60 0.74 -4.17
N ILE A 97 -1.73 0.00 -3.06
CA ILE A 97 -1.12 0.37 -1.77
C ILE A 97 0.39 0.50 -1.91
N LYS A 98 1.06 -0.44 -2.61
CA LYS A 98 2.51 -0.36 -2.86
C LYS A 98 2.89 0.91 -3.64
N GLU A 99 2.16 1.21 -4.71
CA GLU A 99 2.43 2.41 -5.52
C GLU A 99 2.16 3.72 -4.75
N LEU A 100 1.10 3.76 -3.94
CA LEU A 100 0.81 4.91 -3.08
C LEU A 100 1.87 5.07 -1.98
N ASN A 101 2.40 3.98 -1.42
CA ASN A 101 3.47 4.05 -0.44
C ASN A 101 4.74 4.70 -1.01
N ARG A 102 5.01 4.49 -2.31
CA ARG A 102 6.13 5.12 -3.02
C ARG A 102 5.92 6.60 -3.29
N THR A 103 4.68 7.02 -3.52
CA THR A 103 4.36 8.34 -4.12
C THR A 103 3.67 9.33 -3.19
N ALA A 104 2.77 8.84 -2.34
CA ALA A 104 1.97 9.63 -1.42
C ALA A 104 1.68 8.83 -0.12
N PRO A 105 2.73 8.42 0.63
CA PRO A 105 2.56 7.51 1.77
C PRO A 105 1.77 8.13 2.93
N GLY A 106 1.57 9.45 2.94
CA GLY A 106 0.69 10.12 3.91
C GLY A 106 -0.76 9.65 3.82
N LEU A 107 -1.21 9.20 2.65
CA LEU A 107 -2.57 8.69 2.45
C LEU A 107 -2.83 7.33 3.11
N LEU A 108 -1.78 6.59 3.46
CA LEU A 108 -1.88 5.21 3.92
C LEU A 108 -1.86 5.08 5.46
N LEU A 109 -1.98 6.19 6.19
CA LEU A 109 -1.89 6.22 7.67
C LEU A 109 -2.77 5.15 8.35
N ASN A 110 -3.98 4.98 7.83
CA ASN A 110 -4.97 4.04 8.36
C ASN A 110 -5.12 2.77 7.50
N VAL A 111 -4.36 2.66 6.41
CA VAL A 111 -4.41 1.50 5.49
C VAL A 111 -3.30 0.51 5.84
N ILE A 112 -2.09 0.98 6.14
CA ILE A 112 -0.97 0.12 6.54
C ILE A 112 -1.31 -0.70 7.81
N PRO A 113 -1.96 -0.15 8.86
CA PRO A 113 -2.41 -0.95 9.99
C PRO A 113 -3.44 -2.04 9.62
N GLN A 114 -4.20 -1.90 8.54
CA GLN A 114 -5.13 -2.96 8.09
C GLN A 114 -4.37 -4.16 7.53
N LEU A 115 -3.25 -3.93 6.84
CA LEU A 115 -2.36 -5.02 6.39
C LEU A 115 -1.78 -5.81 7.58
N GLU A 116 -1.55 -5.15 8.72
CA GLU A 116 -1.14 -5.83 9.96
C GLU A 116 -2.22 -6.81 10.44
N GLU A 117 -3.49 -6.40 10.39
CA GLU A 117 -4.61 -7.27 10.75
C GLU A 117 -4.73 -8.44 9.78
N GLU A 118 -4.49 -8.23 8.49
CA GLU A 118 -4.47 -9.32 7.50
C GLU A 118 -3.42 -10.38 7.83
N LEU A 119 -2.23 -10.01 8.34
CA LEU A 119 -1.23 -10.97 8.81
C LEU A 119 -1.72 -11.87 9.95
N LYS A 120 -2.77 -11.49 10.68
CA LYS A 120 -3.29 -12.23 11.83
C LYS A 120 -4.44 -13.17 11.45
N LEU A 121 -4.99 -13.06 10.24
CA LEU A 121 -6.15 -13.83 9.80
C LEU A 121 -5.85 -15.32 9.59
N ASP A 122 -6.86 -16.17 9.75
CA ASP A 122 -6.70 -17.60 9.49
C ASP A 122 -6.62 -17.94 8.00
N ASP A 123 -7.16 -17.08 7.14
CA ASP A 123 -7.13 -17.24 5.69
C ASP A 123 -5.69 -17.18 5.16
N LEU A 124 -5.28 -18.21 4.44
CA LEU A 124 -3.94 -18.32 3.88
C LEU A 124 -3.69 -17.26 2.80
N ASN A 125 -4.65 -16.99 1.92
CA ASN A 125 -4.46 -16.08 0.80
C ASN A 125 -4.27 -14.64 1.30
N LEU A 126 -5.07 -14.23 2.28
CA LEU A 126 -4.94 -12.90 2.89
C LEU A 126 -3.59 -12.73 3.60
N ARG A 127 -3.21 -13.68 4.48
CA ARG A 127 -1.90 -13.63 5.16
C ARG A 127 -0.74 -13.65 4.18
N MET A 128 -0.80 -14.48 3.14
CA MET A 128 0.25 -14.59 2.12
C MET A 128 0.43 -13.25 1.40
N LEU A 129 -0.67 -12.68 0.92
CA LEU A 129 -0.61 -11.42 0.18
C LEU A 129 -0.08 -10.27 1.05
N ALA A 130 -0.59 -10.14 2.28
CA ALA A 130 -0.09 -9.15 3.23
C ALA A 130 1.41 -9.34 3.54
N THR A 131 1.87 -10.58 3.67
CA THR A 131 3.30 -10.89 3.88
C THR A 131 4.15 -10.43 2.70
N GLN A 132 3.71 -10.69 1.47
CA GLN A 132 4.44 -10.29 0.26
C GLN A 132 4.43 -8.77 0.06
N VAL A 133 3.28 -8.13 0.24
CA VAL A 133 3.10 -6.69 0.01
C VAL A 133 3.90 -5.87 1.03
N LEU A 134 3.83 -6.22 2.32
CA LEU A 134 4.63 -5.58 3.34
C LEU A 134 6.13 -5.86 3.13
N GLY A 135 6.50 -7.10 2.79
CA GLY A 135 7.89 -7.47 2.52
C GLY A 135 8.48 -6.66 1.37
N GLU A 136 7.74 -6.49 0.27
CA GLU A 136 8.14 -5.67 -0.86
C GLU A 136 8.37 -4.23 -0.41
N MET A 137 7.38 -3.60 0.24
CA MET A 137 7.47 -2.20 0.68
C MET A 137 8.57 -1.97 1.72
N PHE A 138 8.81 -2.90 2.65
CA PHE A 138 9.90 -2.77 3.62
C PHE A 138 11.28 -2.89 2.95
N SER A 139 11.38 -3.68 1.88
CA SER A 139 12.66 -3.99 1.25
C SER A 139 13.11 -2.97 0.19
N GLU A 140 12.30 -1.97 -0.15
CA GLU A 140 12.65 -0.94 -1.14
C GLU A 140 13.76 0.00 -0.66
N LYS A 141 14.76 0.28 -1.50
CA LYS A 141 15.98 1.08 -1.21
C LYS A 141 15.86 2.26 -0.24
N ASN A 142 14.77 3.03 -0.30
CA ASN A 142 14.58 4.24 0.51
C ASN A 142 13.36 4.14 1.42
N SER A 143 12.91 2.92 1.72
CA SER A 143 11.73 2.71 2.56
C SER A 143 11.98 3.22 3.97
N THR A 144 11.02 4.01 4.47
CA THR A 144 10.95 4.43 5.88
C THR A 144 9.79 3.73 6.58
N LEU A 145 9.21 2.69 5.96
CA LEU A 145 7.98 2.08 6.43
C LEU A 145 8.18 1.39 7.79
N ALA A 146 9.31 0.69 7.97
CA ALA A 146 9.60 -0.04 9.20
C ALA A 146 9.74 0.89 10.42
N SER A 147 10.34 2.07 10.25
CA SER A 147 10.46 3.06 11.33
C SER A 147 9.15 3.82 11.58
N ARG A 148 8.34 4.04 10.54
CA ARG A 148 7.04 4.72 10.65
C ARG A 148 5.97 3.85 11.31
N TYR A 149 5.97 2.56 11.00
CA TYR A 149 5.00 1.58 11.50
C TYR A 149 5.71 0.42 12.19
N ASP A 150 6.36 0.71 13.31
CA ASP A 150 7.16 -0.26 14.09
C ASP A 150 6.36 -1.52 14.50
N ASN A 151 5.08 -1.36 14.86
CA ASN A 151 4.22 -2.50 15.18
C ASN A 151 3.98 -3.41 13.97
N VAL A 152 3.72 -2.82 12.80
CA VAL A 152 3.48 -3.56 11.55
C VAL A 152 4.74 -4.31 11.14
N TRP A 153 5.90 -3.67 11.26
CA TRP A 153 7.20 -4.30 11.06
C TRP A 153 7.43 -5.49 11.98
N LYS A 154 7.19 -5.33 13.30
CA LYS A 154 7.31 -6.42 14.27
C LYS A 154 6.37 -7.57 13.96
N MET A 155 5.13 -7.29 13.59
CA MET A 155 4.15 -8.31 13.22
C MET A 155 4.54 -9.06 11.94
N TRP A 156 5.11 -8.35 10.96
CA TRP A 156 5.64 -8.95 9.74
C TRP A 156 6.83 -9.87 10.03
N LEU A 157 7.76 -9.49 10.92
CA LEU A 157 8.87 -10.36 11.34
C LEU A 157 8.41 -11.69 11.94
N LEU A 158 7.24 -11.73 12.59
CA LEU A 158 6.68 -12.98 13.13
C LEU A 158 6.26 -13.98 12.03
N ARG A 159 6.07 -13.54 10.78
CA ARG A 159 5.71 -14.44 9.66
C ARG A 159 6.78 -15.44 9.29
N ARG A 160 8.02 -15.24 9.75
CA ARG A 160 9.07 -16.28 9.69
C ARG A 160 8.62 -17.62 10.29
N ASN A 161 7.69 -17.58 11.26
CA ASN A 161 7.21 -18.73 12.02
C ASN A 161 5.71 -18.97 11.77
N ASP A 162 5.21 -18.61 10.58
CA ASP A 162 3.84 -18.91 10.19
C ASP A 162 3.59 -20.43 10.16
N LYS A 163 2.34 -20.84 10.45
CA LYS A 163 1.93 -22.26 10.44
C LYS A 163 2.09 -22.89 9.04
N ILE A 164 1.95 -22.09 7.98
CA ILE A 164 2.07 -22.57 6.60
C ILE A 164 3.48 -22.32 6.05
N ALA A 165 4.09 -23.36 5.48
CA ALA A 165 5.45 -23.32 4.95
C ALA A 165 5.63 -22.28 3.86
N ASP A 166 4.66 -22.17 2.94
CA ASP A 166 4.73 -21.23 1.81
C ASP A 166 4.82 -19.77 2.29
N VAL A 167 4.10 -19.40 3.37
CA VAL A 167 4.18 -18.04 3.94
C VAL A 167 5.57 -17.77 4.51
N ARG A 168 6.19 -18.78 5.15
CA ARG A 168 7.57 -18.67 5.64
C ARG A 168 8.56 -18.52 4.49
N CYS A 169 8.38 -19.27 3.40
CA CYS A 169 9.19 -19.13 2.18
C CYS A 169 9.06 -17.72 1.59
N ALA A 170 7.83 -17.24 1.41
CA ALA A 170 7.58 -15.87 0.93
C ALA A 170 8.25 -14.81 1.81
N TRP A 171 8.19 -14.96 3.14
CA TRP A 171 8.89 -14.06 4.06
C TRP A 171 10.41 -14.04 3.81
N THR A 172 11.03 -15.21 3.60
CA THR A 172 12.49 -15.31 3.36
C THR A 172 12.96 -14.68 2.06
N GLU A 173 12.09 -14.57 1.03
CA GLU A 173 12.42 -13.93 -0.25
C GLU A 173 12.82 -12.46 -0.08
N TYR A 174 12.29 -11.78 0.95
CA TYR A 174 12.57 -10.38 1.22
C TYR A 174 13.80 -10.15 2.12
N CYS A 175 14.40 -11.19 2.70
CA CYS A 175 15.58 -11.03 3.55
C CYS A 175 16.77 -10.44 2.78
N LEU A 176 17.09 -10.96 1.59
CA LEU A 176 18.21 -10.48 0.78
C LEU A 176 18.09 -8.99 0.40
N PRO A 177 16.97 -8.50 -0.16
CA PRO A 177 16.83 -7.09 -0.46
C PRO A 177 16.82 -6.23 0.80
N LEU A 178 16.24 -6.70 1.92
CA LEU A 178 16.33 -6.00 3.20
C LEU A 178 17.78 -5.85 3.69
N TYR A 179 18.61 -6.90 3.63
CA TYR A 179 20.03 -6.78 3.98
C TYR A 179 20.80 -5.90 3.00
N SER A 180 20.39 -5.83 1.75
CA SER A 180 21.06 -5.02 0.73
C SER A 180 20.72 -3.53 0.84
N ASN A 181 19.50 -3.22 1.30
CA ASN A 181 18.93 -1.87 1.26
C ASN A 181 18.80 -1.22 2.65
N HIS A 182 18.68 -2.03 3.72
CA HIS A 182 18.33 -1.59 5.07
C HIS A 182 19.23 -2.21 6.15
N HIS A 183 20.50 -1.79 6.17
CA HIS A 183 21.49 -2.31 7.12
C HIS A 183 21.09 -2.09 8.59
N GLU A 184 20.35 -1.01 8.87
CA GLU A 184 19.81 -0.68 10.18
C GLU A 184 18.81 -1.72 10.72
N LEU A 185 18.14 -2.46 9.82
CA LEU A 185 17.17 -3.50 10.19
C LEU A 185 17.83 -4.88 10.36
N ALA A 186 19.08 -5.05 9.91
CA ALA A 186 19.77 -6.34 9.87
C ALA A 186 19.80 -7.06 11.23
N LYS A 187 19.98 -6.32 12.33
CA LYS A 187 19.97 -6.90 13.69
C LYS A 187 18.63 -7.57 13.99
N GLN A 188 17.52 -6.88 13.73
CA GLN A 188 16.18 -7.38 14.00
C GLN A 188 15.84 -8.60 13.12
N ILE A 189 16.29 -8.59 11.86
CA ILE A 189 16.12 -9.73 10.94
C ILE A 189 16.95 -10.93 11.43
N ASN A 190 18.19 -10.74 11.87
CA ASN A 190 19.02 -11.81 12.44
C ASN A 190 18.39 -12.40 13.69
N GLU A 191 17.92 -11.56 14.61
CA GLU A 191 17.21 -12.00 15.82
C GLU A 191 15.95 -12.78 15.46
N ALA A 192 15.26 -12.37 14.39
CA ALA A 192 14.14 -13.11 13.87
C ALA A 192 14.60 -14.51 13.38
N ILE A 193 15.53 -14.61 12.43
CA ILE A 193 15.96 -15.88 11.85
C ILE A 193 16.50 -16.88 12.90
N ILE A 194 17.23 -16.39 13.91
CA ILE A 194 17.90 -17.25 14.90
C ILE A 194 16.96 -17.71 16.01
N SER A 195 15.85 -17.00 16.27
CA SER A 195 15.01 -17.36 17.42
C SER A 195 14.25 -18.66 17.16
N LYS A 196 14.47 -19.60 18.09
CA LYS A 196 13.93 -20.96 18.10
C LYS A 196 12.42 -20.99 18.23
#